data_AF-A0A973SR10-F1
#
_entry.id   AF-A0A973SR10-F1
#
_cell.length_a   1.000
_cell.length_b   1.000
_cell.length_c   1.000
_cell.angle_alpha   90.00
_cell.angle_beta   90.00
_cell.angle_gamma   90.00
#
_symmetry.space_group_name_H-M   'P 1'
#
loop_
_entity.id
_entity.type
_entity.pdbx_description
1 polymer ?
#
loop_
_entity_poly.entity_id
_entity_poly.type
_entity_poly.pdbx_seq_one_letter_code
_entity_poly.pdbx_strand_id
1 'polypeptide(L)'
;MQKVVPPRLLVPYLSGKRTVISGYVYRVQDCARLTTPRQLFFGLDLAFEGSELTARVPELYVMRWFARDVDTYAVPYGPHMGGDWSDTPPFAGNGFTTSREHVVPQFHTMPMPIPAGAEIVHVTDEEQRPFAGYDGLTWRPAS
;
A
#
# COMPACT_ATOMS: atom_id res chain seq x y z
N MET A 1 2.95 7.92 -3.55
CA MET A 1 3.06 6.66 -2.80
C MET A 1 1.71 5.96 -2.76
N GLN A 2 1.69 4.65 -2.54
CA GLN A 2 0.48 3.86 -2.40
C GLN A 2 0.63 2.70 -1.43
N LYS A 3 -0.50 2.24 -0.89
CA LYS A 3 -0.63 1.06 -0.03
C LYS A 3 -1.98 0.39 -0.23
N VAL A 4 -2.01 -0.95 -0.33
CA VAL A 4 -3.28 -1.69 -0.25
C VAL A 4 -3.83 -1.58 1.17
N VAL A 5 -5.09 -1.19 1.29
CA VAL A 5 -5.81 -1.09 2.54
C VAL A 5 -6.29 -2.49 2.94
N PRO A 6 -5.83 -3.04 4.09
CA PRO A 6 -6.39 -4.29 4.59
C PRO A 6 -7.90 -4.16 4.79
N PRO A 7 -8.72 -5.17 4.42
CA PRO A 7 -10.18 -5.08 4.47
C PRO A 7 -10.72 -4.55 5.81
N ARG A 8 -10.22 -5.06 6.94
CA ARG A 8 -10.61 -4.61 8.29
C ARG A 8 -10.32 -3.13 8.58
N LEU A 9 -9.42 -2.49 7.82
CA LEU A 9 -9.01 -1.10 8.04
C LEU A 9 -9.76 -0.10 7.15
N LEU A 10 -10.51 -0.54 6.12
CA LEU A 10 -11.23 0.37 5.24
C LEU A 10 -12.21 1.26 6.01
N VAL A 11 -13.15 0.65 6.76
CA VAL A 11 -14.12 1.40 7.57
C VAL A 11 -13.46 2.24 8.66
N PRO A 12 -12.44 1.74 9.41
CA PRO A 12 -11.68 2.59 10.32
C PRO A 12 -11.02 3.81 9.68
N TYR A 13 -10.48 3.71 8.47
CA TYR A 13 -9.95 4.87 7.74
C TYR A 13 -11.08 5.86 7.42
N LEU A 14 -12.13 5.40 6.74
CA LEU A 14 -13.24 6.25 6.28
C LEU A 14 -13.97 6.96 7.44
N SER A 15 -14.08 6.30 8.60
CA SER A 15 -14.69 6.88 9.81
C SER A 15 -13.76 7.76 10.64
N GLY A 16 -12.50 7.92 10.23
CA GLY A 16 -11.50 8.68 10.98
C GLY A 16 -11.00 7.99 12.26
N LYS A 17 -11.38 6.73 12.53
CA LYS A 17 -10.86 5.94 13.65
C LYS A 17 -9.41 5.50 13.44
N ARG A 18 -8.96 5.42 12.19
CA ARG A 18 -7.57 5.20 11.79
C ARG A 18 -7.08 6.42 11.00
N THR A 19 -6.10 7.13 11.55
CA THR A 19 -5.60 8.39 10.99
C THR A 19 -4.13 8.36 10.58
N VAL A 20 -3.49 7.18 10.66
CA VAL A 20 -2.07 7.01 10.37
C VAL A 20 -1.80 5.92 9.35
N ILE A 21 -0.84 6.20 8.47
CA ILE A 21 -0.27 5.27 7.48
C ILE A 21 1.06 4.77 8.03
N SER A 22 1.32 3.46 7.92
CA SER A 22 2.57 2.85 8.37
C SER A 22 2.87 1.57 7.57
N GLY A 23 4.09 1.06 7.69
CA GLY A 23 4.48 -0.23 7.13
C GLY A 23 4.95 -0.13 5.67
N TYR A 24 4.87 -1.25 4.96
CA TYR A 24 5.27 -1.33 3.55
C TYR A 24 4.36 -0.51 2.62
N VAL A 25 5.00 0.23 1.71
CA VAL A 25 4.40 1.17 0.75
C VAL A 25 5.20 1.17 -0.55
N TYR A 26 4.57 1.64 -1.63
CA TYR A 26 5.11 1.56 -2.99
C TYR A 26 4.98 2.89 -3.71
N ARG A 27 5.83 3.15 -4.72
CA ARG A 27 5.60 4.28 -5.62
C ARG A 27 4.55 3.89 -6.65
N VAL A 28 3.59 4.77 -6.92
CA VAL A 28 2.50 4.50 -7.88
C VAL A 28 3.06 4.14 -9.27
N GLN A 29 4.09 4.86 -9.72
CA GLN A 29 4.74 4.62 -11.02
C GLN A 29 5.39 3.24 -11.14
N ASP A 30 5.91 2.68 -10.04
CA ASP A 30 6.51 1.34 -10.04
C ASP A 30 5.45 0.24 -10.09
N CYS A 31 4.20 0.58 -9.75
CA CYS A 31 3.04 -0.31 -9.80
C CYS A 31 2.16 -0.08 -11.03
N ALA A 32 2.59 0.72 -12.02
CA ALA A 32 1.72 1.15 -13.13
C ALA A 32 1.14 -0.01 -13.96
N ARG A 33 1.79 -1.18 -13.96
CA ARG A 33 1.33 -2.40 -14.65
C ARG A 33 0.46 -3.31 -13.78
N LEU A 34 0.29 -3.00 -12.50
CA LEU A 34 -0.55 -3.76 -11.57
C LEU A 34 -1.95 -3.16 -11.57
N THR A 35 -2.75 -3.55 -12.56
CA THR A 35 -4.04 -2.91 -12.82
C THR A 35 -5.23 -3.65 -12.22
N THR A 36 -5.06 -4.92 -11.84
CA THR A 36 -6.12 -5.76 -11.25
C THR A 36 -5.84 -6.17 -9.81
N PRO A 37 -6.86 -6.59 -9.04
CA PRO A 37 -6.68 -7.13 -7.69
C PRO A 37 -5.66 -8.27 -7.62
N ARG A 38 -5.71 -9.20 -8.58
CA ARG A 38 -4.79 -10.34 -8.65
C ARG A 38 -3.34 -9.90 -8.87
N GLN A 39 -3.12 -8.95 -9.77
CA GLN A 39 -1.78 -8.41 -10.04
C GLN A 39 -1.23 -7.66 -8.83
N LEU A 40 -2.06 -6.87 -8.14
CA LEU A 40 -1.65 -6.22 -6.88
C LEU A 40 -1.35 -7.24 -5.79
N PHE A 41 -2.14 -8.31 -5.68
CA PHE A 41 -1.94 -9.36 -4.69
C PHE A 41 -0.57 -10.04 -4.84
N PHE A 42 -0.22 -10.48 -6.05
CA PHE A 42 1.08 -11.13 -6.30
C PHE A 42 2.24 -10.14 -6.45
N GLY A 43 1.99 -8.97 -7.03
CA GLY A 43 3.02 -7.96 -7.26
C GLY A 43 3.48 -7.28 -5.99
N LEU A 44 2.66 -7.24 -4.94
CA LEU A 44 2.94 -6.56 -3.67
C LEU A 44 3.09 -7.52 -2.48
N ASP A 45 3.33 -8.81 -2.76
CA ASP A 45 3.49 -9.90 -1.78
C ASP A 45 2.38 -10.01 -0.74
N LEU A 46 1.12 -9.82 -1.11
CA LEU A 46 0.00 -9.78 -0.15
C LEU A 46 -0.43 -11.17 0.36
N ALA A 47 0.31 -12.23 0.00
CA ALA A 47 0.05 -13.62 0.39
C ALA A 47 0.75 -14.05 1.69
N PHE A 48 1.19 -13.10 2.51
CA PHE A 48 1.91 -13.38 3.75
C PHE A 48 0.99 -13.91 4.87
N GLU A 49 1.60 -14.61 5.84
CA GLU A 49 0.90 -15.11 7.03
C GLU A 49 0.23 -13.97 7.81
N GLY A 50 -1.07 -14.09 8.08
CA GLY A 50 -1.87 -13.03 8.72
C GLY A 50 -2.49 -12.01 7.76
N SER A 51 -2.25 -12.13 6.46
CA SER A 51 -3.02 -11.39 5.45
C SER A 51 -4.47 -11.90 5.39
N GLU A 52 -5.42 -10.97 5.29
CA GLU A 52 -6.84 -11.27 5.07
C GLU A 52 -7.19 -11.41 3.58
N LEU A 53 -6.21 -11.19 2.71
CA LEU A 53 -6.39 -11.19 1.27
C LEU A 53 -6.08 -12.57 0.68
N THR A 54 -6.74 -12.87 -0.43
CA THR A 54 -6.46 -14.06 -1.24
C THR A 54 -6.34 -13.68 -2.71
N ALA A 55 -5.72 -14.54 -3.52
CA ALA A 55 -5.58 -14.31 -4.97
C ALA A 55 -6.90 -14.29 -5.76
N ARG A 56 -8.05 -14.52 -5.10
CA ARG A 56 -9.39 -14.55 -5.69
C ARG A 56 -10.29 -13.42 -5.18
N VAL A 57 -9.76 -12.47 -4.40
CA VAL A 57 -10.56 -11.31 -3.99
C VAL A 57 -10.99 -10.53 -5.24
N PRO A 58 -12.29 -10.23 -5.40
CA PRO A 58 -12.80 -9.59 -6.61
C PRO A 58 -12.48 -8.08 -6.66
N GLU A 59 -12.16 -7.50 -5.50
CA GLU A 59 -11.85 -6.08 -5.36
C GLU A 59 -10.78 -5.83 -4.29
N LEU A 60 -10.10 -4.69 -4.43
CA LEU A 60 -9.19 -4.14 -3.44
C LEU A 60 -9.39 -2.63 -3.32
N TYR A 61 -8.97 -2.08 -2.18
CA TYR A 61 -8.91 -0.65 -1.95
C TYR A 61 -7.45 -0.24 -1.79
N VAL A 62 -7.01 0.75 -2.56
CA VAL A 62 -5.62 1.24 -2.54
C VAL A 62 -5.62 2.70 -2.11
N MET A 63 -4.94 3.00 -1.01
CA MET A 63 -4.72 4.37 -0.58
C MET A 63 -3.52 4.93 -1.35
N ARG A 64 -3.68 6.10 -1.98
CA ARG A 64 -2.63 6.83 -2.69
C ARG A 64 -2.46 8.23 -2.11
N TRP A 65 -1.23 8.73 -2.10
CA TRP A 65 -0.91 10.08 -1.62
C TRP A 65 0.38 10.62 -2.26
N PHE A 66 0.55 11.94 -2.25
CA PHE A 66 1.81 12.57 -2.63
C PHE A 66 2.80 12.49 -1.46
N ALA A 67 4.03 12.06 -1.74
CA ALA A 67 5.11 12.12 -0.77
C ALA A 67 5.49 13.58 -0.52
N ARG A 68 5.67 13.95 0.74
CA ARG A 68 6.17 15.27 1.16
C ARG A 68 7.60 15.14 1.66
N ASP A 69 8.35 16.24 1.65
CA ASP A 69 9.75 16.26 2.09
C ASP A 69 9.94 15.86 3.56
N VAL A 70 8.90 16.03 4.37
CA VAL A 70 8.88 15.64 5.80
C VAL A 70 8.61 14.15 6.03
N ASP A 71 8.17 13.41 5.01
CA ASP A 71 7.81 12.00 5.14
C ASP A 71 9.05 11.12 4.91
N THR A 72 9.28 10.13 5.79
CA THR A 72 10.42 9.21 5.69
C THR A 72 10.01 7.89 5.05
N TYR A 73 10.62 7.55 3.91
CA TYR A 73 10.48 6.26 3.24
C TYR A 73 11.84 5.56 3.17
N ALA A 74 12.01 4.53 3.99
CA ALA A 74 13.24 3.74 4.01
C ALA A 74 13.17 2.58 3.01
N VAL A 75 14.30 2.24 2.40
CA VAL A 75 14.46 0.96 1.71
C VAL A 75 14.82 -0.09 2.76
N PRO A 76 14.01 -1.15 2.94
CA PRO A 76 14.16 -2.09 4.05
C PRO A 76 15.22 -3.15 3.71
N TYR A 77 16.50 -2.78 3.71
CA TYR A 77 17.60 -3.72 3.46
C TYR A 77 17.90 -4.56 4.70
N GLY A 78 17.89 -5.88 4.55
CA GLY A 78 18.31 -6.82 5.57
C GLY A 78 19.83 -7.05 5.60
N PRO A 79 20.34 -7.83 6.57
CA PRO A 79 21.78 -8.06 6.76
C PRO A 79 22.51 -8.58 5.52
N HIS A 80 21.86 -9.44 4.73
CA HIS A 80 22.43 -10.01 3.50
C HIS A 80 22.63 -8.97 2.38
N MET A 81 22.03 -7.79 2.50
CA MET A 81 22.20 -6.63 1.62
C MET A 81 22.97 -5.48 2.28
N GLY A 82 23.57 -5.73 3.46
CA GLY A 82 24.33 -4.72 4.21
C GLY A 82 23.49 -3.73 5.00
N GLY A 83 22.18 -3.99 5.17
CA GLY A 83 21.31 -3.23 6.07
C GLY A 83 21.12 -3.90 7.42
N ASP A 84 20.34 -3.29 8.30
CA ASP A 84 20.09 -3.71 9.68
C ASP A 84 18.62 -4.14 9.93
N TRP A 85 17.80 -4.20 8.89
CA TRP A 85 16.38 -4.53 9.03
C TRP A 85 16.15 -6.02 9.21
N SER A 86 15.30 -6.38 10.18
CA SER A 86 14.81 -7.75 10.38
C SER A 86 13.33 -7.67 10.72
N ASP A 87 12.47 -8.00 9.76
CA ASP A 87 11.03 -7.89 9.88
C ASP A 87 10.32 -9.12 9.28
N THR A 88 9.03 -9.24 9.53
CA THR A 88 8.17 -10.29 8.99
C THR A 88 7.68 -9.97 7.58
N PRO A 89 7.24 -10.98 6.80
CA PRO A 89 6.58 -10.77 5.52
C PRO A 89 5.52 -9.63 5.54
N PRO A 90 5.43 -8.80 4.50
CA PRO A 90 6.02 -8.95 3.16
C PRO A 90 7.48 -8.46 3.03
N PHE A 91 8.23 -8.35 4.13
CA PHE A 91 9.66 -8.08 4.10
C PHE A 91 10.44 -9.11 3.25
N ALA A 92 11.15 -8.64 2.23
CA ALA A 92 12.10 -9.44 1.45
C ALA A 92 13.58 -9.16 1.78
N GLY A 93 13.86 -8.01 2.43
CA GLY A 93 15.20 -7.60 2.82
C GLY A 93 16.13 -7.14 1.68
N ASN A 94 15.65 -7.09 0.44
CA ASN A 94 16.43 -6.66 -0.73
C ASN A 94 15.95 -5.34 -1.35
N GLY A 95 14.99 -4.66 -0.72
CA GLY A 95 14.40 -3.43 -1.24
C GLY A 95 13.38 -3.62 -2.36
N PHE A 96 12.99 -4.87 -2.66
CA PHE A 96 11.98 -5.21 -3.65
C PHE A 96 10.98 -6.21 -3.06
N THR A 97 9.84 -6.38 -3.73
CA THR A 97 8.92 -7.50 -3.49
C THR A 97 9.52 -8.81 -4.00
N THR A 98 9.03 -9.95 -3.52
CA THR A 98 9.42 -11.30 -3.93
C THR A 98 8.70 -11.80 -5.20
N SER A 99 7.83 -10.97 -5.78
CA SER A 99 7.11 -11.29 -7.00
C SER A 99 8.04 -11.73 -8.14
N ARG A 100 7.70 -12.86 -8.78
CA ARG A 100 8.45 -13.39 -9.94
C ARG A 100 8.07 -12.72 -11.26
N GLU A 101 6.91 -12.10 -11.30
CA GLU A 101 6.33 -11.50 -12.51
C GLU A 101 6.51 -9.98 -12.55
N HIS A 102 6.76 -9.37 -11.39
CA HIS A 102 6.82 -7.92 -11.24
C HIS A 102 8.04 -7.51 -10.40
N VAL A 103 8.82 -6.57 -10.92
CA VAL A 103 9.92 -5.96 -10.18
C VAL A 103 9.39 -4.69 -9.54
N VAL A 104 8.98 -4.78 -8.26
CA VAL A 104 8.41 -3.65 -7.52
C VAL A 104 9.34 -3.27 -6.38
N PRO A 105 9.96 -2.07 -6.41
CA PRO A 105 10.68 -1.52 -5.26
C PRO A 105 9.74 -1.39 -4.06
N GLN A 106 10.19 -1.89 -2.92
CA GLN A 106 9.46 -1.88 -1.66
C GLN A 106 10.09 -0.84 -0.72
N PHE A 107 9.26 0.00 -0.12
CA PHE A 107 9.66 0.98 0.88
C PHE A 107 8.89 0.75 2.16
N HIS A 108 9.39 1.26 3.27
CA HIS A 108 8.70 1.24 4.55
C HIS A 108 8.61 2.66 5.12
N THR A 109 7.42 3.03 5.60
CA THR A 109 7.20 4.29 6.31
C THR A 109 6.93 4.04 7.78
N MET A 110 7.57 4.84 8.63
CA MET A 110 7.15 4.95 10.03
C MET A 110 5.72 5.51 10.11
N PRO A 111 4.98 5.30 11.22
CA PRO A 111 3.66 5.87 11.38
C PRO A 111 3.66 7.38 11.14
N MET A 112 2.88 7.82 10.16
CA MET A 112 2.68 9.24 9.82
C MET A 112 1.20 9.54 9.62
N PRO A 113 0.76 10.79 9.85
CA PRO A 113 -0.61 11.21 9.54
C PRO A 113 -0.93 10.99 8.05
N ILE A 114 -2.18 10.66 7.74
CA ILE A 114 -2.66 10.61 6.35
C ILE A 114 -2.49 12.01 5.73
N PRO A 115 -1.76 12.17 4.61
CA PRO A 115 -1.59 13.47 3.98
C PRO A 115 -2.91 13.99 3.40
N ALA A 116 -3.16 15.30 3.54
CA ALA A 116 -4.26 15.96 2.83
C ALA A 116 -4.11 15.75 1.31
N GLY A 117 -5.23 15.50 0.63
CA GLY A 117 -5.24 15.12 -0.78
C GLY A 117 -4.95 13.64 -1.05
N ALA A 118 -4.79 12.82 0.00
CA ALA A 118 -4.79 11.37 -0.19
C ALA A 118 -6.15 10.89 -0.74
N GLU A 119 -6.12 9.81 -1.51
CA GLU A 119 -7.30 9.16 -2.07
C GLU A 119 -7.32 7.68 -1.72
N ILE A 120 -8.51 7.09 -1.68
CA ILE A 120 -8.70 5.65 -1.77
C ILE A 120 -9.29 5.37 -3.15
N VAL A 121 -8.66 4.44 -3.85
CA VAL A 121 -9.06 3.96 -5.17
C VAL A 121 -9.66 2.57 -4.99
N HIS A 122 -10.84 2.35 -5.56
CA HIS A 122 -11.45 1.04 -5.68
C HIS A 122 -10.94 0.36 -6.95
N VAL A 123 -10.43 -0.86 -6.81
CA VAL A 123 -9.79 -1.62 -7.89
C VAL A 123 -10.55 -2.92 -8.08
N THR A 124 -11.04 -3.17 -9.29
CA THR A 124 -11.64 -4.43 -9.74
C THR A 124 -10.85 -4.98 -10.93
N ASP A 125 -11.23 -6.15 -11.45
CA ASP A 125 -10.65 -6.65 -12.70
C ASP A 125 -10.98 -5.78 -13.93
N GLU A 126 -12.03 -4.94 -13.84
CA GLU A 126 -12.53 -4.13 -14.95
C GLU A 126 -11.99 -2.69 -14.91
N GLU A 127 -11.85 -2.10 -13.72
CA GLU A 127 -11.53 -0.69 -13.58
C GLU A 127 -10.76 -0.33 -12.30
N GLN A 128 -10.18 0.88 -12.33
CA GLN A 128 -9.73 1.59 -11.14
C GLN A 128 -10.46 2.92 -11.09
N ARG A 129 -11.29 3.09 -10.06
CA ARG A 129 -12.06 4.32 -9.87
C ARG A 129 -11.79 4.95 -8.52
N PRO A 130 -11.74 6.29 -8.43
CA PRO A 130 -11.76 6.98 -7.15
C PRO A 130 -12.94 6.49 -6.29
N PHE A 131 -12.67 6.24 -5.01
CA PHE A 131 -13.66 5.80 -4.04
C PHE A 131 -13.89 6.84 -2.94
N ALA A 132 -12.81 7.42 -2.43
CA ALA A 132 -12.87 8.50 -1.44
C ALA A 132 -11.65 9.41 -1.53
N GLY A 133 -11.82 10.70 -1.19
CA GLY A 133 -10.74 11.68 -1.03
C GLY A 133 -10.64 12.16 0.41
N TYR A 134 -9.42 12.42 0.89
CA TYR A 134 -9.15 12.95 2.22
C TYR A 134 -8.83 14.44 2.14
N ASP A 135 -9.66 15.28 2.78
CA ASP A 135 -9.51 16.75 2.74
C ASP A 135 -8.51 17.29 3.79
N GLY A 136 -7.86 16.41 4.56
CA GLY A 136 -7.00 16.76 5.69
C GLY A 136 -7.72 16.71 7.04
N LEU A 137 -9.04 16.54 7.05
CA LEU A 137 -9.85 16.35 8.26
C LEU A 137 -10.67 15.07 8.19
N THR A 138 -11.39 14.85 7.09
CA THR A 138 -12.30 13.72 6.91
C THR A 138 -12.21 13.11 5.52
N TRP A 139 -12.65 11.86 5.40
CA TRP A 139 -12.85 11.20 4.12
C TRP A 139 -14.21 11.59 3.54
N ARG A 140 -14.22 11.90 2.24
CA ARG A 140 -15.43 12.16 1.48
C ARG A 140 -15.52 11.17 0.32
N PRO A 141 -16.71 10.64 0.00
CA PRO A 141 -16.90 9.84 -1.21
C PRO A 141 -16.39 10.61 -2.44
N ALA A 142 -15.76 9.89 -3.36
CA ALA A 142 -15.43 10.47 -4.66
C ALA A 142 -16.73 10.77 -5.43
N SER A 143 -16.78 11.96 -6.06
CA SER A 143 -17.86 12.43 -6.91
C SER A 143 -17.84 11.78 -8.29
#